data_AF-A0A812TVP0-F1
#
_entry.id   AF-A0A812TVP0-F1
#
_cell.length_a   1.000
_cell.length_b   1.000
_cell.length_c   1.000
_cell.angle_alpha   90.00
_cell.angle_beta   90.00
_cell.angle_gamma   90.00
#
_symmetry.space_group_name_H-M   'P 1'
#
loop_
_entity.id
_entity.type
_entity.pdbx_description
1 polymer ?
#
loop_
_entity_poly.entity_id
_entity_poly.type
_entity_poly.pdbx_seq_one_letter_code
_entity_poly.pdbx_strand_id
1 'polypeptide(L)'
;MWTPAVIISRGKFDEDGIPVYDIRVHGSRQTRSLVPMTLLRPELLPREPISFYSNTTCAWEHGEIEGIVGAHMLGYSVLLPKEQTQTMPARLRWESA
;
A
#
# COMPACT_ATOMS: atom_id res chain seq x y z
N MET A 1 -1.59 9.93 1.28
CA MET A 1 -0.90 8.97 0.38
C MET A 1 0.48 8.72 0.96
N TRP A 2 0.89 7.45 1.09
CA TRP A 2 2.23 7.08 1.56
C TRP A 2 3.20 7.11 0.40
N THR A 3 4.37 7.72 0.59
CA THR A 3 5.39 7.87 -0.47
C THR A 3 6.67 7.17 -0.06
N PRO A 4 7.31 6.38 -0.93
CA PRO A 4 8.62 5.78 -0.64
C PRO A 4 9.64 6.86 -0.29
N ALA A 5 10.44 6.62 0.74
CA ALA A 5 11.47 7.54 1.21
C ALA A 5 12.60 6.77 1.91
N VAL A 6 13.78 7.38 1.97
CA VAL A 6 14.95 6.83 2.65
C VAL A 6 15.28 7.71 3.85
N ILE A 7 15.51 7.09 5.01
CA ILE A 7 16.02 7.79 6.20
C ILE A 7 17.49 8.15 5.94
N ILE A 8 17.84 9.43 6.07
CA ILE A 8 19.19 9.93 5.80
C ILE A 8 19.91 10.46 7.04
N SER A 9 19.24 10.52 8.19
CA SER A 9 19.86 10.90 9.46
C SER A 9 19.57 9.90 10.58
N ARG A 10 20.44 9.88 11.60
CA ARG A 10 20.18 9.14 12.83
C ARG A 10 18.99 9.76 13.54
N GLY A 11 18.12 8.92 14.10
CA GLY A 11 16.94 9.36 14.85
C GLY A 11 17.33 10.33 15.96
N LYS A 12 16.63 11.45 16.01
CA LYS A 12 16.68 12.43 17.11
C LYS A 12 15.36 12.34 17.88
N PHE A 13 15.28 12.97 19.03
CA PHE A 13 14.02 13.12 19.76
C PHE A 13 13.59 14.59 19.71
N ASP A 14 12.29 14.84 19.55
CA ASP A 14 11.72 16.18 19.71
C ASP A 14 11.48 16.52 21.19
N GLU A 15 10.86 17.68 21.45
CA GLU A 15 10.58 18.16 22.82
C GLU A 15 9.65 17.23 23.61
N ASP A 16 8.82 16.46 22.92
CA ASP A 16 7.88 15.49 23.50
C ASP A 16 8.49 14.09 23.65
N GLY A 17 9.77 13.91 23.27
CA GLY A 17 10.45 12.62 23.32
C GLY A 17 10.03 11.65 22.20
N ILE A 18 9.43 12.15 21.11
CA ILE A 18 9.07 11.36 19.94
C ILE A 18 10.28 11.26 19.01
N PRO A 19 10.64 10.06 18.51
CA PRO A 19 11.72 9.93 17.56
C PRO A 19 11.36 10.58 16.22
N VAL A 20 12.24 11.47 15.75
CA VAL A 20 12.14 12.21 14.49
C VAL A 20 13.35 11.93 13.58
N TYR A 21 13.11 11.95 12.27
CA TYR A 21 14.10 11.61 11.25
C TYR A 21 14.11 12.62 10.11
N ASP A 22 15.28 12.79 9.48
CA ASP A 22 15.34 13.42 8.17
C ASP A 22 15.20 12.33 7.10
N ILE A 23 14.30 12.55 6.14
CA ILE A 23 14.03 11.62 5.05
C ILE A 23 14.24 12.30 3.70
N ARG A 24 14.64 11.50 2.70
CA ARG A 24 14.64 11.89 1.29
C ARG A 24 13.55 11.12 0.56
N VAL A 25 12.62 11.83 -0.05
CA VAL A 25 11.52 11.21 -0.82
C VAL A 25 12.07 10.60 -2.10
N HIS A 26 11.74 9.34 -2.38
CA HIS A 26 12.23 8.64 -3.57
C HIS A 26 11.75 9.31 -4.85
N GLY A 27 12.61 9.39 -5.87
CA GLY A 27 12.31 10.11 -7.12
C GLY A 27 12.28 11.65 -6.99
N SER A 28 12.53 12.19 -5.80
CA SER A 28 12.62 13.62 -5.54
C SER A 28 13.99 14.00 -4.98
N ARG A 29 14.44 15.23 -5.23
CA ARG A 29 15.59 15.83 -4.53
C ARG A 29 15.18 16.49 -3.21
N GLN A 30 13.91 16.39 -2.82
CA GLN A 30 13.38 17.00 -1.61
C GLN A 30 13.75 16.18 -0.37
N THR A 31 14.43 16.84 0.55
CA THR A 31 14.61 16.38 1.92
C THR A 31 13.51 16.95 2.80
N ARG A 32 12.92 16.13 3.65
CA ARG A 32 12.04 16.56 4.75
C ARG A 32 12.74 16.29 6.06
N SER A 33 12.72 17.29 6.93
CA SER A 33 13.38 17.22 8.24
C SER A 33 12.39 17.08 9.37
N LEU A 34 12.87 16.50 10.47
CA LEU A 34 12.09 16.32 11.70
C LEU A 34 10.76 15.58 11.48
N VAL A 35 10.76 14.56 10.62
CA VAL A 35 9.57 13.74 10.38
C VAL A 35 9.39 12.78 11.55
N PRO A 36 8.28 12.87 12.30
CA PRO A 36 8.03 11.98 13.43
C PRO A 36 7.82 10.54 12.98
N MET A 37 8.27 9.60 13.79
CA MET A 37 8.15 8.16 13.53
C MET A 37 6.71 7.71 13.29
N THR A 38 5.73 8.41 13.87
CA THR A 38 4.30 8.15 13.65
C THR A 38 3.84 8.38 12.20
N LEU A 39 4.60 9.16 11.43
CA LEU A 39 4.38 9.41 10.00
C LEU A 39 5.32 8.59 9.11
N LEU A 40 6.06 7.65 9.70
CA LEU A 40 6.90 6.70 9.00
C LEU A 40 6.32 5.30 9.20
N ARG A 41 6.51 4.45 8.20
CA ARG A 41 6.24 3.03 8.31
C ARG A 41 7.29 2.25 7.53
N PRO A 42 7.60 1.01 7.94
CA PRO A 42 8.39 0.12 7.11
C PRO A 42 7.80 -0.03 5.72
N GLU A 43 8.69 -0.26 4.75
CA GLU A 43 8.29 -0.67 3.41
C GLU A 43 7.55 -2.02 3.49
N LEU A 44 6.48 -2.16 2.71
CA LEU A 44 5.76 -3.43 2.62
C LEU A 44 6.58 -4.36 1.72
N LEU A 45 6.83 -5.57 2.20
CA LEU A 45 7.71 -6.52 1.51
C LEU A 45 6.94 -7.31 0.45
N PRO A 46 7.62 -7.78 -0.61
CA PRO A 46 7.01 -8.73 -1.54
C PRO A 46 6.44 -9.95 -0.79
N ARG A 47 5.23 -10.35 -1.17
CA ARG A 47 4.41 -11.43 -0.59
C ARG A 47 3.89 -11.16 0.82
N GLU A 48 4.02 -9.94 1.33
CA GLU A 48 3.39 -9.54 2.59
C GLU A 48 1.85 -9.49 2.41
N PRO A 49 1.08 -10.15 3.27
CA PRO A 49 -0.38 -10.10 3.22
C PRO A 49 -0.88 -8.73 3.67
N ILE A 50 -1.80 -8.15 2.92
CA ILE A 50 -2.37 -6.83 3.19
C ILE A 50 -3.88 -6.83 3.06
N SER A 51 -4.49 -5.82 3.69
CA SER A 51 -5.88 -5.43 3.45
C SER A 51 -5.89 -4.03 2.84
N PHE A 52 -6.69 -3.81 1.80
CA PHE A 52 -6.82 -2.51 1.16
C PHE A 52 -8.27 -2.24 0.78
N TYR A 53 -8.64 -0.96 0.75
CA TYR A 53 -9.97 -0.56 0.31
C TYR A 53 -9.97 -0.40 -1.21
N SER A 54 -10.81 -1.17 -1.89
CA SER A 54 -10.97 -1.16 -3.34
C SER A 54 -12.08 -0.20 -3.73
N ASN A 55 -11.76 0.80 -4.56
CA ASN A 55 -12.77 1.71 -5.09
C ASN A 55 -13.65 1.07 -6.18
N THR A 56 -13.22 -0.06 -6.75
CA THR A 56 -13.97 -0.77 -7.80
C THR A 56 -15.09 -1.60 -7.19
N THR A 57 -14.83 -2.30 -6.08
CA THR A 57 -15.82 -3.11 -5.36
C THR A 57 -16.46 -2.37 -4.20
N CYS A 58 -15.95 -1.19 -3.84
CA CYS A 58 -16.35 -0.40 -2.66
C CYS A 58 -16.27 -1.21 -1.35
N ALA A 59 -15.28 -2.09 -1.24
CA ALA A 59 -15.11 -2.99 -0.10
C ALA A 59 -13.64 -3.10 0.31
N TRP A 60 -13.41 -3.59 1.52
CA TRP A 60 -12.09 -4.03 1.95
C TRP A 60 -11.78 -5.39 1.32
N GLU A 61 -10.67 -5.46 0.61
CA GLU A 61 -10.16 -6.67 -0.03
C GLU A 61 -8.83 -7.08 0.61
N HIS A 62 -8.46 -8.34 0.38
CA HIS A 62 -7.23 -8.94 0.86
C HIS A 62 -6.38 -9.41 -0.32
N GLY A 63 -5.07 -9.24 -0.22
CA GLY A 63 -4.12 -9.68 -1.24
C GLY A 63 -2.71 -9.72 -0.70
N GLU A 64 -1.75 -9.98 -1.58
CA GLU A 64 -0.32 -10.00 -1.28
C GLU A 64 0.39 -8.92 -2.09
N ILE A 65 1.40 -8.28 -1.51
CA ILE A 65 2.24 -7.34 -2.27
C ILE A 65 3.03 -8.10 -3.35
N GLU A 66 2.95 -7.68 -4.60
CA GLU A 66 3.81 -8.21 -5.66
C GLU A 66 5.16 -7.48 -5.66
N GLY A 67 5.12 -6.15 -5.55
CA GLY A 67 6.29 -5.29 -5.51
C GLY A 67 5.93 -3.81 -5.55
N ILE A 68 6.96 -2.97 -5.69
CA ILE A 68 6.82 -1.52 -5.84
C ILE A 68 6.75 -1.16 -7.32
N VAL A 69 5.74 -0.37 -7.68
CA VAL A 69 5.65 0.27 -8.99
C VAL A 69 6.26 1.67 -8.85
N GLY A 70 7.25 1.99 -9.69
CA GLY A 70 8.15 3.13 -9.42
C GLY A 70 8.57 4.03 -10.58
N ALA A 71 8.07 3.84 -11.82
CA ALA A 71 8.48 4.70 -12.94
C ALA A 71 7.60 5.97 -13.10
N HIS A 72 6.28 5.83 -12.96
CA HIS A 72 5.33 6.94 -13.19
C HIS A 72 4.17 7.01 -12.18
N MET A 73 3.93 5.94 -11.42
CA MET A 73 2.99 5.90 -10.30
C MET A 73 3.75 5.39 -9.09
N LEU A 74 3.58 6.07 -7.95
CA LEU A 74 4.15 5.65 -6.67
C LEU A 74 3.11 4.80 -5.94
N GLY A 75 3.37 3.50 -5.81
CA GLY A 75 2.45 2.59 -5.15
C GLY A 75 2.98 1.15 -5.12
N TYR A 76 2.16 0.25 -4.58
CA TYR A 76 2.41 -1.18 -4.61
C TYR A 76 1.48 -1.84 -5.64
N SER A 77 1.99 -2.83 -6.36
CA SER A 77 1.12 -3.79 -7.06
C SER A 77 0.71 -4.89 -6.08
N VAL A 78 -0.55 -5.33 -6.17
CA VAL A 78 -1.16 -6.29 -5.26
C VAL A 78 -1.64 -7.49 -6.05
N LEU A 79 -1.21 -8.69 -5.67
CA LEU A 79 -1.75 -9.96 -6.13
C LEU A 79 -3.05 -10.22 -5.39
N LEU A 80 -4.15 -10.17 -6.13
CA LEU A 80 -5.43 -10.64 -5.62
C LEU A 80 -5.42 -12.17 -5.58
N PRO A 81 -5.98 -12.79 -4.53
CA PRO A 81 -6.23 -14.22 -4.54
C PRO A 81 -7.07 -14.51 -5.78
N LYS A 82 -6.63 -15.48 -6.60
CA LYS A 82 -7.43 -15.93 -7.73
C LYS A 82 -8.78 -16.34 -7.16
N GLU A 83 -9.83 -15.58 -7.48
CA GLU A 83 -11.18 -16.01 -7.17
C GLU A 83 -11.31 -17.43 -7.71
N GLN A 84 -11.57 -18.37 -6.81
CA GLN A 84 -12.22 -19.61 -7.20
C GLN A 84 -13.46 -19.14 -7.95
N THR A 85 -13.49 -19.37 -9.25
CA THR A 85 -14.60 -19.03 -10.11
C THR A 85 -15.86 -19.52 -9.42
N GLN A 86 -16.61 -18.59 -8.80
CA GLN A 86 -17.93 -18.89 -8.30
C GLN A 86 -18.71 -19.26 -9.54
N THR A 87 -18.90 -20.56 -9.71
CA THR A 87 -19.75 -21.12 -10.74
C THR A 87 -21.13 -20.55 -10.46
N MET A 88 -21.55 -19.55 -11.23
CA MET A 88 -22.95 -19.13 -11.20
C MET A 88 -23.78 -20.39 -11.44
N PRO A 89 -24.76 -20.72 -10.60
CA PRO A 89 -25.68 -21.79 -10.95
C PRO A 89 -26.42 -21.36 -12.23
N ALA A 90 -26.11 -22.05 -13.33
CA ALA A 90 -26.91 -22.00 -14.54
C ALA A 90 -28.29 -22.57 -14.21
N ARG A 91 -29.27 -21.69 -13.95
CA ARG A 91 -30.74 -21.91 -13.93
C ARG A 91 -31.31 -20.64 -13.29
N LEU A 92 -32.10 -19.79 -13.95
CA LEU A 92 -33.34 -20.09 -14.65
C LEU A 92 -33.46 -19.22 -15.92
N ARG A 93 -33.39 -19.84 -17.11
CA ARG A 93 -34.18 -19.40 -18.27
C ARG A 93 -35.15 -20.53 -18.56
N TRP A 94 -36.36 -20.41 -18.06
CA TRP A 94 -37.54 -21.01 -18.68
C TRP A 94 -38.23 -19.81 -19.35
N GLU A 95 -38.00 -19.63 -20.65
CA GLU A 95 -38.86 -20.13 -21.73
C GLU A 95 -40.28 -19.58 -21.63
N SER A 96 -40.49 -18.53 -22.43
CA SER A 96 -41.79 -18.12 -22.95
C SER A 96 -42.36 -19.23 -23.83
N ALA A 97 -43.59 -19.64 -23.56
CA ALA A 97 -44.52 -20.20 -24.55
C ALA A 97 -45.94 -19.90 -24.08
#